data_AF-A0A838J2I4-F1
#
_entry.id   AF-A0A838J2I4-F1
#
_cell.length_a   1.000
_cell.length_b   1.000
_cell.length_c   1.000
_cell.angle_alpha   90.00
_cell.angle_beta   90.00
_cell.angle_gamma   90.00
#
_symmetry.space_group_name_H-M   'P 1'
#
loop_
_entity.id
_entity.type
_entity.pdbx_description
1 polymer ?
#
loop_
_entity_poly.entity_id
_entity_poly.type
_entity_poly.pdbx_seq_one_letter_code
_entity_poly.pdbx_strand_id
1 'polypeptide(L)'
;MAKSKQRASQRREQHKQQRFSGNQASQAQARKHGSSGQNRGYKVRSKRRPWLLVVGTLVVIAAIVGIFLYVSHQSTSNTAVQTPVATDRTVLKAVTGVDPSVANTVGTGGVTNLLHAVNGSPPVLKGPTGKPEFFYAGADYCPYCAAQRWAIVVSLSRFGTFSKLPQIQSAESNISTFTFDGSTYSSTYIDFVPLETASNQPDGSGSYLPLQKPTAEQLQLINTYNGPPYTQSQGSIPFIDIANRYVMTGASVDPQKLGSSSWQDIANNLSNKDDPITQAILGSANYLTAAICISTNQQPGSVCNTPVIQQIEKTLGKTAVASTAPQTGLIPRNGEAIVRRQESIG
;
A
#
# COMPACT_ATOMS: atom_id res chain seq x y z
N MET A 1 -49.38 8.60 -50.82
CA MET A 1 -49.32 7.14 -51.03
C MET A 1 -48.82 6.47 -49.76
N ALA A 2 -49.73 6.19 -48.83
CA ALA A 2 -49.42 5.85 -47.44
C ALA A 2 -50.31 4.68 -46.97
N LYS A 3 -50.17 3.51 -47.60
CA LYS A 3 -50.92 2.30 -47.23
C LYS A 3 -50.08 1.01 -47.11
N SER A 4 -48.73 1.06 -47.19
CA SER A 4 -47.90 -0.16 -47.04
C SER A 4 -47.15 -0.30 -45.70
N LYS A 5 -47.08 0.73 -44.85
CA LYS A 5 -46.31 0.66 -43.58
C LYS A 5 -47.12 0.23 -42.35
N GLN A 6 -48.44 0.07 -42.44
CA GLN A 6 -49.29 -0.36 -41.31
C GLN A 6 -49.45 -1.89 -41.16
N ARG A 7 -49.00 -2.68 -42.15
CA ARG A 7 -49.15 -4.16 -42.12
C ARG A 7 -47.98 -4.91 -41.47
N ALA A 8 -46.88 -4.23 -41.14
CA ALA A 8 -45.69 -4.85 -40.56
C ALA A 8 -45.66 -4.83 -39.02
N SER A 9 -46.34 -3.86 -38.38
CA SER A 9 -46.42 -3.79 -36.91
C SER A 9 -47.46 -4.76 -36.34
N GLN A 10 -48.60 -4.96 -37.01
CA GLN A 10 -49.66 -5.89 -36.54
C GLN A 10 -49.26 -7.38 -36.60
N ARG A 11 -48.24 -7.77 -37.38
CA ARG A 11 -47.73 -9.16 -37.43
C ARG A 11 -46.79 -9.51 -36.26
N ARG A 12 -46.21 -8.54 -35.57
CA ARG A 12 -45.30 -8.79 -34.43
C ARG A 12 -46.05 -8.94 -33.09
N GLU A 13 -47.23 -8.35 -32.93
CA GLU A 13 -48.10 -8.58 -31.77
C GLU A 13 -48.75 -9.98 -31.77
N GLN A 14 -49.20 -10.48 -32.94
CA GLN A 14 -49.86 -11.80 -33.03
C GLN A 14 -48.92 -12.98 -32.71
N HIS A 15 -47.61 -12.83 -32.93
CA HIS A 15 -46.62 -13.86 -32.62
C HIS A 15 -46.25 -13.94 -31.12
N LYS A 16 -46.57 -12.92 -30.31
CA LYS A 16 -46.30 -12.92 -28.87
C LYS A 16 -47.45 -13.52 -28.04
N GLN A 17 -48.68 -13.47 -28.53
CA GLN A 17 -49.85 -14.05 -27.86
C GLN A 17 -50.04 -15.56 -28.08
N GLN A 18 -49.44 -16.14 -29.14
CA GLN A 18 -49.50 -17.59 -29.39
C GLN A 18 -48.49 -18.43 -28.56
N ARG A 19 -47.54 -17.80 -27.86
CA ARG A 19 -46.56 -18.52 -27.01
C ARG A 19 -46.96 -18.64 -25.54
N PHE A 20 -48.06 -18.00 -25.11
CA PHE A 20 -48.48 -17.98 -23.71
C PHE A 20 -49.74 -18.81 -23.37
N SER A 21 -50.31 -19.55 -24.33
CA SER A 21 -51.55 -20.34 -24.09
C SER A 21 -51.45 -21.83 -24.46
N GLY A 22 -50.24 -22.38 -24.59
CA GLY A 22 -50.03 -23.71 -25.18
C GLY A 22 -49.64 -24.86 -24.25
N ASN A 23 -49.76 -24.75 -22.93
CA ASN A 23 -49.24 -25.78 -22.01
C ASN A 23 -50.20 -26.26 -20.91
N GLN A 24 -51.51 -26.23 -21.19
CA GLN A 24 -52.50 -26.99 -20.43
C GLN A 24 -53.63 -27.44 -21.36
N ALA A 25 -53.55 -28.68 -21.86
CA ALA A 25 -54.71 -29.55 -22.10
C ALA A 25 -54.25 -30.86 -22.77
N SER A 26 -54.45 -31.96 -22.03
CA SER A 26 -55.03 -33.23 -22.51
C SER A 26 -54.24 -34.03 -23.57
N GLN A 27 -53.57 -35.11 -23.17
CA GLN A 27 -54.17 -36.46 -23.10
C GLN A 27 -54.96 -36.85 -24.35
N ALA A 28 -54.42 -37.75 -25.18
CA ALA A 28 -55.05 -39.02 -25.56
C ALA A 28 -54.28 -39.71 -26.71
N GLN A 29 -53.96 -40.99 -26.49
CA GLN A 29 -54.08 -42.09 -27.49
C GLN A 29 -53.11 -42.06 -28.71
N ALA A 30 -52.51 -43.15 -29.19
CA ALA A 30 -52.67 -44.58 -28.98
C ALA A 30 -51.51 -45.38 -29.63
N ARG A 31 -51.15 -46.49 -28.95
CA ARG A 31 -50.98 -47.87 -29.47
C ARG A 31 -49.83 -48.26 -30.44
N LYS A 32 -49.11 -49.29 -29.96
CA LYS A 32 -48.73 -50.60 -30.57
C LYS A 32 -47.31 -50.79 -31.15
N HIS A 33 -46.52 -51.57 -30.41
CA HIS A 33 -45.76 -52.80 -30.76
C HIS A 33 -44.58 -52.90 -29.75
N GLY A 34 -44.18 -54.00 -29.09
CA GLY A 34 -44.58 -55.39 -29.03
C GLY A 34 -43.56 -56.16 -28.15
N SER A 35 -44.04 -56.81 -27.08
CA SER A 35 -43.57 -58.05 -26.42
C SER A 35 -42.10 -58.24 -25.93
N SER A 36 -41.93 -58.37 -24.60
CA SER A 36 -41.62 -59.64 -23.88
C SER A 36 -40.66 -59.45 -22.68
N GLY A 37 -40.98 -60.05 -21.52
CA GLY A 37 -40.04 -60.16 -20.38
C GLY A 37 -40.59 -59.86 -18.98
N GLN A 38 -41.50 -60.71 -18.50
CA GLN A 38 -41.86 -61.06 -17.11
C GLN A 38 -41.30 -60.29 -15.87
N ASN A 39 -42.26 -59.78 -15.09
CA ASN A 39 -42.48 -59.90 -13.63
C ASN A 39 -41.51 -59.36 -12.55
N ARG A 40 -42.15 -58.56 -11.68
CA ARG A 40 -41.99 -58.36 -10.21
C ARG A 40 -41.03 -57.27 -9.71
N GLY A 41 -41.64 -56.25 -9.09
CA GLY A 41 -41.02 -55.47 -8.01
C GLY A 41 -41.37 -53.98 -8.00
N TYR A 42 -42.49 -53.61 -7.39
CA TYR A 42 -42.71 -52.22 -6.98
C TYR A 42 -41.73 -51.83 -5.86
N LYS A 43 -40.83 -50.87 -6.12
CA LYS A 43 -40.26 -49.99 -5.08
C LYS A 43 -40.20 -48.56 -5.59
N VAL A 44 -41.12 -47.73 -5.10
CA VAL A 44 -41.11 -46.29 -5.24
C VAL A 44 -39.82 -45.75 -4.61
N ARG A 45 -38.92 -45.18 -5.42
CA ARG A 45 -37.74 -44.48 -4.92
C ARG A 45 -38.17 -43.12 -4.38
N SER A 46 -38.14 -42.98 -3.05
CA SER A 46 -38.54 -41.74 -2.38
C SER A 46 -37.56 -40.60 -2.69
N LYS A 47 -38.15 -39.41 -2.85
CA LYS A 47 -37.49 -38.11 -3.00
C LYS A 47 -36.77 -37.80 -1.68
N ARG A 48 -35.46 -38.04 -1.59
CA ARG A 48 -34.66 -37.63 -0.42
C ARG A 48 -34.45 -36.11 -0.44
N ARG A 49 -34.86 -35.49 0.65
CA ARG A 49 -34.92 -34.06 0.96
C ARG A 49 -33.51 -33.44 1.10
N PRO A 50 -33.29 -32.15 0.76
CA PRO A 50 -31.98 -31.49 0.77
C PRO A 50 -31.57 -30.97 2.17
N TRP A 51 -32.04 -31.62 3.24
CA TRP A 51 -31.84 -31.09 4.60
C TRP A 51 -30.41 -31.32 5.12
N LEU A 52 -29.72 -32.34 4.60
CA LEU A 52 -28.33 -32.65 4.96
C LEU A 52 -27.33 -31.59 4.47
N LEU A 53 -27.64 -30.87 3.37
CA LEU A 53 -26.78 -29.80 2.85
C LEU A 53 -26.87 -28.52 3.70
N VAL A 54 -28.06 -28.22 4.24
CA VAL A 54 -28.28 -27.05 5.11
C VAL A 54 -27.60 -27.25 6.47
N VAL A 55 -27.71 -28.45 7.05
CA VAL A 55 -27.03 -28.79 8.31
C VAL A 55 -25.51 -28.82 8.13
N GLY A 56 -25.00 -29.40 7.03
CA GLY A 56 -23.57 -29.40 6.73
C GLY A 56 -22.98 -28.00 6.57
N THR A 57 -23.71 -27.09 5.90
CA THR A 57 -23.26 -25.70 5.72
C THR A 57 -23.22 -24.93 7.04
N LEU A 58 -24.22 -25.11 7.92
CA LEU A 58 -24.24 -24.48 9.24
C LEU A 58 -23.11 -24.97 10.16
N VAL A 59 -22.75 -26.25 10.10
CA VAL A 59 -21.62 -26.79 10.87
C VAL A 59 -20.29 -26.23 10.35
N VAL A 60 -20.12 -26.10 9.03
CA VAL A 60 -18.93 -25.48 8.45
C VAL A 60 -18.84 -24.00 8.80
N ILE A 61 -19.95 -23.25 8.77
CA ILE A 61 -19.97 -21.84 9.20
C ILE A 61 -19.65 -21.73 10.69
N ALA A 62 -20.24 -22.58 11.54
CA ALA A 62 -19.94 -22.59 12.97
C ALA A 62 -18.49 -22.98 13.27
N ALA A 63 -17.90 -23.88 12.48
CA ALA A 63 -16.49 -24.24 12.58
C ALA A 63 -15.58 -23.09 12.09
N ILE A 64 -15.94 -22.40 11.00
CA ILE A 64 -15.20 -21.22 10.52
C ILE A 64 -15.29 -20.08 11.55
N VAL A 65 -16.48 -19.81 12.10
CA VAL A 65 -16.66 -18.81 13.15
C VAL A 65 -15.94 -19.24 14.43
N GLY A 66 -16.00 -20.52 14.80
CA GLY A 66 -15.27 -21.06 15.95
C GLY A 66 -13.75 -20.95 15.77
N ILE A 67 -13.22 -21.25 14.58
CA ILE A 67 -11.81 -21.05 14.22
C ILE A 67 -11.48 -19.57 14.20
N PHE A 68 -12.34 -18.71 13.66
CA PHE A 68 -12.12 -17.27 13.61
C PHE A 68 -12.11 -16.65 15.01
N LEU A 69 -13.04 -17.05 15.88
CA LEU A 69 -13.07 -16.67 17.30
C LEU A 69 -11.90 -17.28 18.08
N TYR A 70 -11.48 -18.51 17.75
CA TYR A 70 -10.33 -19.15 18.38
C TYR A 70 -9.00 -18.51 17.94
N VAL A 71 -8.87 -18.09 16.68
CA VAL A 71 -7.71 -17.36 16.14
C VAL A 71 -7.72 -15.91 16.63
N SER A 72 -8.89 -15.26 16.74
CA SER A 72 -9.00 -13.91 17.29
C SER A 72 -8.73 -13.88 18.80
N HIS A 73 -9.01 -14.96 19.54
CA HIS A 73 -8.67 -15.08 20.96
C HIS A 73 -7.24 -15.60 21.22
N GLN A 74 -6.57 -16.20 20.23
CA GLN A 74 -5.17 -16.63 20.35
C GLN A 74 -4.14 -15.53 20.10
N SER A 75 -4.57 -14.34 19.68
CA SER A 75 -3.68 -13.18 19.59
C SER A 75 -3.64 -12.37 20.89
N THR A 76 -3.71 -13.05 22.04
CA THR A 76 -3.34 -12.49 23.33
C THR A 76 -1.94 -12.97 23.69
N SER A 77 -0.96 -12.62 22.86
CA SER A 77 0.37 -12.42 23.43
C SER A 77 0.22 -11.27 24.40
N ASN A 78 0.37 -11.54 25.70
CA ASN A 78 0.55 -10.52 26.72
C ASN A 78 1.87 -9.78 26.42
N THR A 79 1.88 -8.94 25.38
CA THR A 79 2.98 -8.03 25.13
C THR A 79 2.87 -6.96 26.20
N ALA A 80 3.74 -7.04 27.20
CA ALA A 80 3.86 -5.99 28.19
C ALA A 80 3.97 -4.64 27.47
N VAL A 81 3.07 -3.74 27.83
CA VAL A 81 3.07 -2.29 27.56
C VAL A 81 4.52 -1.77 27.63
N GLN A 82 5.16 -1.55 26.49
CA GLN A 82 6.51 -0.97 26.46
C GLN A 82 6.39 0.55 26.42
N THR A 83 6.55 1.15 27.59
CA THR A 83 6.82 2.58 27.71
C THR A 83 8.09 2.94 26.93
N PRO A 84 8.18 4.13 26.32
CA PRO A 84 9.39 4.56 25.65
C PRO A 84 10.60 4.44 26.58
N VAL A 85 11.63 3.74 26.12
CA VAL A 85 12.89 3.60 26.85
C VAL A 85 13.96 4.49 26.23
N ALA A 86 14.95 4.90 27.03
CA ALA A 86 16.08 5.65 26.51
C ALA A 86 16.80 4.84 25.42
N THR A 87 17.27 5.51 24.37
CA THR A 87 18.00 4.84 23.30
C THR A 87 19.25 4.16 23.85
N ASP A 88 19.41 2.88 23.54
CA ASP A 88 20.70 2.24 23.70
C ASP A 88 21.78 3.02 22.93
N ARG A 89 22.91 3.32 23.59
CA ARG A 89 23.98 4.15 23.01
C ARG A 89 24.64 3.51 21.80
N THR A 90 24.72 2.18 21.78
CA THR A 90 25.29 1.42 20.65
C THR A 90 24.37 1.51 19.45
N VAL A 91 23.06 1.32 19.68
CA VAL A 91 22.04 1.51 18.63
C VAL A 91 22.06 2.94 18.09
N LEU A 92 22.07 3.94 18.98
CA LEU A 92 22.12 5.34 18.57
C LEU A 92 23.35 5.64 17.72
N LYS A 93 24.54 5.19 18.14
CA LYS A 93 25.78 5.38 17.39
C LYS A 93 25.73 4.71 16.02
N ALA A 94 25.22 3.49 15.93
CA ALA A 94 25.14 2.75 14.68
C ALA A 94 24.18 3.41 13.68
N VAL A 95 22.98 3.82 14.13
CA VAL A 95 21.97 4.41 13.24
C VAL A 95 22.29 5.86 12.82
N THR A 96 22.98 6.61 13.69
CA THR A 96 23.38 8.00 13.38
C THR A 96 24.76 8.10 12.71
N GLY A 97 25.58 7.06 12.81
CA GLY A 97 26.96 7.02 12.32
C GLY A 97 27.19 5.99 11.20
N VAL A 98 26.20 5.75 10.35
CA VAL A 98 26.34 4.86 9.19
C VAL A 98 27.48 5.34 8.28
N ASP A 99 28.37 4.42 7.90
CA ASP A 99 29.49 4.72 7.02
C ASP A 99 28.98 5.21 5.64
N PRO A 100 29.38 6.40 5.17
CA PRO A 100 28.99 6.91 3.85
C PRO A 100 29.33 5.95 2.70
N SER A 101 30.42 5.18 2.79
CA SER A 101 30.80 4.20 1.76
C SER A 101 29.79 3.04 1.65
N VAL A 102 29.25 2.57 2.77
CA VAL A 102 28.18 1.55 2.81
C VAL A 102 26.92 2.13 2.18
N ALA A 103 26.49 3.31 2.63
CA ALA A 103 25.31 3.98 2.09
C ALA A 103 25.43 4.27 0.59
N ASN A 104 26.60 4.70 0.12
CA ASN A 104 26.88 4.94 -1.30
C ASN A 104 26.82 3.63 -2.10
N THR A 105 27.37 2.54 -1.56
CA THR A 105 27.35 1.24 -2.24
C THR A 105 25.95 0.66 -2.34
N VAL A 106 25.11 0.85 -1.31
CA VAL A 106 23.70 0.43 -1.34
C VAL A 106 22.91 1.19 -2.42
N GLY A 107 23.20 2.47 -2.66
CA GLY A 107 22.48 3.26 -3.65
C GLY A 107 20.99 3.35 -3.31
N THR A 108 20.11 2.99 -4.25
CA THR A 108 18.66 2.95 -3.97
C THR A 108 18.23 1.74 -3.14
N GLY A 109 19.12 0.76 -2.91
CA GLY A 109 18.78 -0.47 -2.18
C GLY A 109 17.67 -1.29 -2.82
N GLY A 110 17.33 -1.03 -4.09
CA GLY A 110 16.22 -1.66 -4.79
C GLY A 110 14.83 -1.32 -4.23
N VAL A 111 14.70 -0.32 -3.34
CA VAL A 111 13.39 0.09 -2.83
C VAL A 111 12.64 0.94 -3.84
N THR A 112 11.32 0.86 -3.81
CA THR A 112 10.46 1.73 -4.61
C THR A 112 10.58 3.18 -4.12
N ASN A 113 10.75 4.12 -5.04
CA ASN A 113 10.66 5.54 -4.72
C ASN A 113 9.19 5.93 -4.47
N LEU A 114 8.86 6.27 -3.22
CA LEU A 114 7.54 6.78 -2.84
C LEU A 114 7.48 8.31 -2.73
N LEU A 115 8.56 9.03 -3.05
CA LEU A 115 8.54 10.49 -3.07
C LEU A 115 7.89 11.00 -4.35
N HIS A 116 6.94 11.91 -4.17
CA HIS A 116 6.29 12.64 -5.25
C HIS A 116 6.69 14.11 -5.18
N ALA A 117 7.12 14.67 -6.31
CA ALA A 117 7.32 16.10 -6.42
C ALA A 117 5.99 16.84 -6.26
N VAL A 118 5.99 17.89 -5.44
CA VAL A 118 4.81 18.72 -5.21
C VAL A 118 4.57 19.63 -6.43
N ASN A 119 3.35 19.60 -6.96
CA ASN A 119 2.98 20.38 -8.13
C ASN A 119 2.82 21.87 -7.81
N GLY A 120 3.03 22.72 -8.80
CA GLY A 120 2.75 24.16 -8.70
C GLY A 120 3.82 24.98 -7.96
N SER A 121 4.94 24.36 -7.55
CA SER A 121 6.07 25.05 -6.91
C SER A 121 5.66 25.95 -5.74
N PRO A 122 4.96 25.41 -4.71
CA PRO A 122 4.57 26.20 -3.54
C PRO A 122 5.81 26.82 -2.86
N PRO A 123 5.63 27.85 -2.01
CA PRO A 123 6.71 28.34 -1.17
C PRO A 123 7.35 27.21 -0.36
N VAL A 124 8.66 27.31 -0.13
CA VAL A 124 9.40 26.38 0.73
C VAL A 124 8.74 26.36 2.10
N LEU A 125 8.27 25.20 2.55
CA LEU A 125 7.80 25.04 3.93
C LEU A 125 8.99 25.24 4.87
N LYS A 126 8.83 26.15 5.83
CA LYS A 126 9.86 26.47 6.81
C LYS A 126 9.40 26.04 8.20
N GLY A 127 10.33 25.43 8.93
CA GLY A 127 10.10 25.02 10.30
C GLY A 127 10.32 26.15 11.33
N PRO A 128 10.28 25.82 12.62
CA PRO A 128 10.31 26.78 13.71
C PRO A 128 11.53 27.72 13.74
N THR A 129 12.65 27.32 13.14
CA THR A 129 13.87 28.15 13.08
C THR A 129 14.06 28.83 11.72
N GLY A 130 13.09 28.72 10.82
CA GLY A 130 13.12 29.35 9.49
C GLY A 130 13.91 28.58 8.43
N LYS A 131 14.41 27.39 8.76
CA LYS A 131 15.04 26.45 7.82
C LYS A 131 13.96 25.66 7.07
N PRO A 132 14.26 25.03 5.91
CA PRO A 132 13.36 24.08 5.29
C PRO A 132 12.85 23.05 6.31
N GLU A 133 11.58 22.68 6.25
CA GLU A 133 10.97 21.71 7.17
C GLU A 133 11.03 20.29 6.60
N PHE A 134 11.41 19.33 7.43
CA PHE A 134 11.09 17.91 7.27
C PHE A 134 9.95 17.61 8.23
N PHE A 135 8.74 17.53 7.70
CA PHE A 135 7.56 17.16 8.47
C PHE A 135 7.34 15.66 8.41
N TYR A 136 7.02 15.06 9.56
CA TYR A 136 6.62 13.66 9.65
C TYR A 136 5.31 13.58 10.45
N ALA A 137 4.34 12.81 9.95
CA ALA A 137 3.16 12.42 10.70
C ALA A 137 3.01 10.90 10.73
N GLY A 138 2.88 10.33 11.92
CA GLY A 138 2.70 8.90 12.11
C GLY A 138 2.00 8.56 13.42
N ALA A 139 2.15 7.30 13.82
CA ALA A 139 1.73 6.80 15.11
C ALA A 139 2.64 5.67 15.57
N ASP A 140 2.86 5.55 16.87
CA ASP A 140 3.78 4.59 17.47
C ASP A 140 3.30 3.14 17.32
N TYR A 141 1.99 2.90 17.26
CA TYR A 141 1.44 1.56 17.03
C TYR A 141 1.70 1.01 15.61
N CYS A 142 1.96 1.88 14.63
CA CYS A 142 1.92 1.56 13.20
C CYS A 142 3.23 0.89 12.71
N PRO A 143 3.18 -0.28 12.04
CA PRO A 143 4.38 -1.04 11.69
C PRO A 143 5.12 -0.45 10.48
N TYR A 144 4.40 0.13 9.52
CA TYR A 144 5.01 0.85 8.40
C TYR A 144 5.73 2.12 8.89
N CYS A 145 5.13 2.81 9.86
CA CYS A 145 5.73 3.94 10.54
C CYS A 145 7.02 3.50 11.24
N ALA A 146 6.95 2.42 12.01
CA ALA A 146 8.10 1.82 12.68
C ALA A 146 9.26 1.50 11.75
N ALA A 147 8.99 0.87 10.61
CA ALA A 147 10.01 0.56 9.62
C ALA A 147 10.62 1.83 8.98
N GLN A 148 9.77 2.79 8.61
CA GLN A 148 10.23 4.02 7.94
C GLN A 148 11.07 4.93 8.85
N ARG A 149 10.80 4.95 10.17
CA ARG A 149 11.56 5.76 11.14
C ARG A 149 13.06 5.47 11.10
N TRP A 150 13.48 4.23 10.86
CA TRP A 150 14.90 3.90 10.69
C TRP A 150 15.55 4.69 9.54
N ALA A 151 14.90 4.76 8.37
CA ALA A 151 15.41 5.50 7.23
C ALA A 151 15.38 7.02 7.45
N ILE A 152 14.38 7.53 8.19
CA ILE A 152 14.30 8.95 8.59
C ILE A 152 15.47 9.30 9.52
N VAL A 153 15.74 8.48 10.53
CA VAL A 153 16.84 8.72 11.47
C VAL A 153 18.19 8.72 10.74
N VAL A 154 18.43 7.74 9.87
CA VAL A 154 19.67 7.66 9.08
C VAL A 154 19.82 8.87 8.16
N SER A 155 18.76 9.30 7.47
CA SER A 155 18.85 10.43 6.53
C SER A 155 19.09 11.76 7.25
N LEU A 156 18.33 12.06 8.31
CA LEU A 156 18.47 13.29 9.09
C LEU A 156 19.80 13.36 9.83
N SER A 157 20.37 12.23 10.25
CA SER A 157 21.70 12.20 10.90
C SER A 157 22.85 12.65 9.98
N ARG A 158 22.62 12.73 8.67
CA ARG A 158 23.59 13.29 7.71
C ARG A 158 23.61 14.82 7.74
N PHE A 159 22.54 15.44 8.23
CA PHE A 159 22.36 16.91 8.25
C PHE A 159 22.35 17.48 9.67
N GLY A 160 22.32 16.64 10.70
CA GLY A 160 22.15 17.09 12.07
C GLY A 160 22.41 15.99 13.08
N THR A 161 21.91 16.19 14.30
CA THR A 161 22.16 15.29 15.41
C THR A 161 20.91 15.10 16.25
N PHE A 162 20.60 13.83 16.53
CA PHE A 162 19.64 13.45 17.56
C PHE A 162 20.33 13.35 18.92
N SER A 163 19.88 14.14 19.90
CA SER A 163 20.37 14.04 21.28
C SER A 163 19.45 13.23 22.19
N LYS A 164 18.21 12.99 21.75
CA LYS A 164 17.22 12.10 22.37
C LYS A 164 16.44 11.40 21.28
N LEU A 165 16.29 10.07 21.36
CA LEU A 165 15.56 9.27 20.38
C LEU A 165 14.98 8.00 21.04
N PRO A 166 13.92 8.11 21.86
CA PRO A 166 13.44 6.97 22.66
C PRO A 166 13.07 5.76 21.79
N GLN A 167 13.29 4.56 22.32
CA GLN A 167 12.99 3.30 21.67
C GLN A 167 11.62 2.78 22.09
N ILE A 168 10.87 2.23 21.14
CA ILE A 168 9.58 1.57 21.31
C ILE A 168 9.45 0.39 20.33
N GLN A 169 8.58 -0.57 20.63
CA GLN A 169 8.07 -1.46 19.60
C GLN A 169 6.72 -0.96 19.11
N SER A 170 6.45 -1.10 17.80
CA SER A 170 5.10 -0.90 17.32
C SER A 170 4.17 -1.93 17.94
N ALA A 171 2.98 -1.49 18.35
CA ALA A 171 1.99 -2.40 18.92
C ALA A 171 1.54 -3.44 17.89
N GLU A 172 1.35 -3.01 16.64
CA GLU A 172 1.10 -3.92 15.54
C GLU A 172 2.43 -4.53 15.08
N SER A 173 2.47 -5.86 14.98
CA SER A 173 3.62 -6.63 14.48
C SER A 173 4.93 -6.54 15.29
N ASN A 174 4.96 -5.85 16.45
CA ASN A 174 6.11 -5.79 17.37
C ASN A 174 7.44 -5.35 16.72
N ILE A 175 7.39 -4.41 15.76
CA ILE A 175 8.59 -3.96 15.05
C ILE A 175 9.41 -3.03 15.96
N SER A 176 10.66 -3.41 16.23
CA SER A 176 11.63 -2.59 16.97
C SER A 176 11.91 -1.27 16.25
N THR A 177 11.64 -0.13 16.90
CA THR A 177 11.77 1.20 16.29
C THR A 177 11.98 2.32 17.33
N PHE A 178 11.96 3.56 16.88
CA PHE A 178 12.01 4.74 17.73
C PHE A 178 10.63 5.39 17.79
N THR A 179 10.39 6.21 18.81
CA THR A 179 9.32 7.21 18.77
C THR A 179 9.97 8.57 18.54
N PHE A 180 9.31 9.41 17.76
CA PHE A 180 9.72 10.80 17.63
C PHE A 180 9.10 11.71 18.69
N ASP A 181 8.10 11.23 19.44
CA ASP A 181 7.64 11.92 20.64
C ASP A 181 8.75 11.96 21.70
N GLY A 182 8.96 13.13 22.29
CA GLY A 182 10.08 13.37 23.22
C GLY A 182 11.48 13.28 22.60
N SER A 183 11.59 13.11 21.28
CA SER A 183 12.89 13.16 20.58
C SER A 183 13.43 14.60 20.52
N THR A 184 14.72 14.74 20.26
CA THR A 184 15.35 16.06 20.10
C THR A 184 16.36 15.99 18.97
N TYR A 185 16.15 16.84 17.96
CA TYR A 185 16.98 16.96 16.78
C TYR A 185 17.47 18.40 16.61
N SER A 186 18.72 18.56 16.18
CA SER A 186 19.31 19.86 15.86
C SER A 186 20.09 19.79 14.57
N SER A 187 20.01 20.86 13.77
CA SER A 187 20.69 20.97 12.48
C SER A 187 20.82 22.44 12.08
N THR A 188 21.84 22.76 11.30
CA THR A 188 22.00 24.05 10.63
C THR A 188 21.34 24.09 9.24
N TYR A 189 20.85 22.96 8.74
CA TYR A 189 20.36 22.83 7.35
C TYR A 189 18.84 22.65 7.25
N ILE A 190 18.25 21.84 8.12
CA ILE A 190 16.82 21.46 8.05
C ILE A 190 16.19 21.41 9.44
N ASP A 191 14.93 21.82 9.57
CA ASP A 191 14.14 21.62 10.79
C ASP A 191 13.40 20.29 10.71
N PHE A 192 13.43 19.49 11.78
CA PHE A 192 12.64 18.28 11.87
C PHE A 192 11.42 18.53 12.76
N VAL A 193 10.22 18.35 12.21
CA VAL A 193 8.95 18.57 12.89
C VAL A 193 8.14 17.27 12.87
N PRO A 194 8.34 16.38 13.86
CA PRO A 194 7.57 15.15 13.97
C PRO A 194 6.22 15.36 14.65
N LEU A 195 5.24 14.56 14.23
CA LEU A 195 3.94 14.39 14.83
C LEU A 195 3.65 12.88 15.00
N GLU A 196 3.58 12.42 16.24
CA GLU A 196 3.13 11.07 16.61
C GLU A 196 1.73 11.17 17.21
N THR A 197 0.71 10.78 16.45
CA THR A 197 -0.70 11.04 16.82
C THR A 197 -1.22 10.11 17.91
N ALA A 198 -0.71 8.88 17.97
CA ALA A 198 -1.09 7.89 18.97
C ALA A 198 0.12 7.05 19.38
N SER A 199 0.09 6.59 20.63
CA SER A 199 1.10 5.74 21.24
C SER A 199 1.02 4.29 20.73
N ASN A 200 1.93 3.44 21.21
CA ASN A 200 1.86 1.98 21.08
C ASN A 200 1.05 1.32 22.21
N GLN A 201 0.27 2.09 22.98
CA GLN A 201 -0.47 1.60 24.14
C GLN A 201 -1.96 1.47 23.81
N PRO A 202 -2.55 0.27 23.91
CA PRO A 202 -3.99 0.10 23.71
C PRO A 202 -4.78 0.92 24.73
N ASP A 203 -5.89 1.53 24.30
CA ASP A 203 -6.78 2.31 25.17
C ASP A 203 -7.90 1.47 25.83
N GLY A 204 -7.94 0.17 25.53
CA GLY A 204 -8.99 -0.75 25.99
C GLY A 204 -10.28 -0.72 25.16
N SER A 205 -10.39 0.15 24.15
CA SER A 205 -11.55 0.29 23.26
C SER A 205 -11.32 -0.29 21.84
N GLY A 206 -10.15 -0.89 21.62
CA GLY A 206 -9.73 -1.36 20.29
C GLY A 206 -8.96 -0.29 19.49
N SER A 207 -8.55 0.80 20.15
CA SER A 207 -7.67 1.84 19.61
C SER A 207 -6.41 1.96 20.48
N TYR A 208 -5.65 3.04 20.28
CA TYR A 208 -4.43 3.35 21.03
C TYR A 208 -4.54 4.71 21.73
N LEU A 209 -3.85 4.88 22.86
CA LEU A 209 -3.85 6.13 23.61
C LEU A 209 -3.29 7.26 22.73
N PRO A 210 -3.97 8.43 22.67
CA PRO A 210 -3.49 9.58 21.91
C PRO A 210 -2.18 10.10 22.49
N LEU A 211 -1.29 10.59 21.63
CA LEU A 211 0.04 11.07 22.06
C LEU A 211 0.20 12.57 21.78
N GLN A 212 0.11 13.00 20.52
CA GLN A 212 0.16 14.41 20.14
C GLN A 212 -1.07 14.82 19.36
N LYS A 213 -1.55 16.05 19.62
CA LYS A 213 -2.62 16.68 18.84
C LYS A 213 -2.00 17.55 17.74
N PRO A 214 -2.37 17.36 16.47
CA PRO A 214 -1.83 18.19 15.39
C PRO A 214 -2.29 19.65 15.53
N THR A 215 -1.42 20.58 15.14
CA THR A 215 -1.79 22.00 14.99
C THR A 215 -2.66 22.22 13.76
N ALA A 216 -3.25 23.41 13.62
CA ALA A 216 -4.06 23.76 12.46
C ALA A 216 -3.22 23.73 11.16
N GLU A 217 -1.96 24.17 11.24
CA GLU A 217 -1.01 24.19 10.12
C GLU A 217 -0.62 22.76 9.71
N GLN A 218 -0.33 21.89 10.69
CA GLN A 218 -0.04 20.48 10.44
C GLN A 218 -1.24 19.76 9.81
N LEU A 219 -2.46 19.99 10.33
CA LEU A 219 -3.69 19.45 9.72
C LEU A 219 -3.88 19.95 8.30
N GLN A 220 -3.64 21.24 8.04
CA GLN A 220 -3.73 21.79 6.69
C GLN A 220 -2.74 21.13 5.75
N LEU A 221 -1.49 20.94 6.18
CA LEU A 221 -0.45 20.26 5.40
C LEU A 221 -0.86 18.82 5.05
N ILE A 222 -1.28 18.05 6.06
CA ILE A 222 -1.76 16.67 5.90
C ILE A 222 -2.96 16.63 4.94
N ASN A 223 -3.96 17.49 5.13
CA ASN A 223 -5.15 17.52 4.27
C ASN A 223 -4.83 17.92 2.83
N THR A 224 -3.80 18.73 2.62
CA THR A 224 -3.39 19.20 1.30
C THR A 224 -2.63 18.12 0.52
N TYR A 225 -1.75 17.37 1.18
CA TYR A 225 -0.78 16.52 0.50
C TYR A 225 -0.89 15.02 0.79
N ASN A 226 -1.46 14.62 1.92
CA ASN A 226 -1.67 13.21 2.24
C ASN A 226 -2.98 12.69 1.61
N GLY A 227 -3.10 12.85 0.29
CA GLY A 227 -4.26 12.49 -0.51
C GLY A 227 -3.96 12.58 -2.02
N PRO A 228 -4.95 12.34 -2.89
CA PRO A 228 -4.79 12.55 -4.33
C PRO A 228 -4.35 13.99 -4.66
N PRO A 229 -3.47 14.21 -5.66
CA PRO A 229 -2.94 13.23 -6.60
C PRO A 229 -1.68 12.48 -6.14
N TYR A 230 -1.20 12.71 -4.91
CA TYR A 230 0.07 12.16 -4.43
C TYR A 230 -0.05 10.75 -3.89
N THR A 231 -1.21 10.40 -3.34
CA THR A 231 -1.56 9.03 -2.92
C THR A 231 -2.99 8.70 -3.34
N GLN A 232 -3.31 7.41 -3.46
CA GLN A 232 -4.64 6.95 -3.85
C GLN A 232 -5.69 7.15 -2.75
N SER A 233 -5.27 7.20 -1.49
CA SER A 233 -6.16 7.28 -0.32
C SER A 233 -5.72 8.39 0.60
N GLN A 234 -6.69 9.10 1.18
CA GLN A 234 -6.42 10.21 2.08
C GLN A 234 -6.05 9.70 3.48
N GLY A 235 -5.07 10.34 4.11
CA GLY A 235 -4.79 10.17 5.55
C GLY A 235 -4.02 8.91 5.95
N SER A 236 -3.32 8.23 5.02
CA SER A 236 -2.49 7.07 5.38
C SER A 236 -1.20 7.50 6.11
N ILE A 237 -0.66 6.63 6.96
CA ILE A 237 0.57 6.87 7.73
C ILE A 237 1.63 5.79 7.43
N PRO A 238 2.94 6.12 7.49
CA PRO A 238 3.47 7.45 7.77
C PRO A 238 3.27 8.41 6.59
N PHE A 239 3.18 9.70 6.89
CA PHE A 239 3.19 10.79 5.91
C PHE A 239 4.41 11.67 6.15
N ILE A 240 5.09 12.07 5.08
CA ILE A 240 6.25 12.94 5.11
C ILE A 240 6.04 14.06 4.11
N ASP A 241 6.33 15.30 4.52
CA ASP A 241 6.58 16.43 3.63
C ASP A 241 8.01 16.92 3.83
N ILE A 242 8.71 17.17 2.72
CA ILE A 242 10.03 17.75 2.72
C ILE A 242 9.92 19.09 2.02
N ALA A 243 9.79 20.14 2.83
CA ALA A 243 9.84 21.54 2.46
C ALA A 243 8.79 21.98 1.42
N ASN A 244 7.62 21.34 1.36
CA ASN A 244 6.65 21.46 0.25
C ASN A 244 7.30 21.22 -1.14
N ARG A 245 8.35 20.41 -1.21
CA ARG A 245 9.03 20.03 -2.46
C ARG A 245 8.72 18.60 -2.83
N TYR A 246 8.75 17.72 -1.83
CA TYR A 246 8.46 16.31 -1.99
C TYR A 246 7.57 15.82 -0.86
N VAL A 247 6.61 14.97 -1.21
CA VAL A 247 5.73 14.31 -0.25
C VAL A 247 5.81 12.81 -0.42
N MET A 248 5.64 12.08 0.68
CA MET A 248 5.62 10.61 0.70
C MET A 248 4.51 10.15 1.63
N THR A 249 3.70 9.20 1.17
CA THR A 249 2.72 8.49 1.99
C THR A 249 3.04 7.01 1.97
N GLY A 250 3.03 6.38 3.14
CA GLY A 250 3.45 4.99 3.33
C GLY A 250 4.96 4.86 3.59
N ALA A 251 5.46 3.63 3.60
CA ALA A 251 6.86 3.32 3.89
C ALA A 251 7.55 2.66 2.69
N SER A 252 8.77 3.11 2.37
CA SER A 252 9.64 2.43 1.40
C SER A 252 10.36 1.23 2.04
N VAL A 253 10.43 1.20 3.37
CA VAL A 253 10.93 0.07 4.16
C VAL A 253 9.75 -0.85 4.50
N ASP A 254 9.77 -2.07 3.98
CA ASP A 254 8.77 -3.09 4.30
C ASP A 254 8.96 -3.60 5.74
N PRO A 255 7.97 -3.46 6.65
CA PRO A 255 8.08 -3.93 8.03
C PRO A 255 8.35 -5.44 8.14
N GLN A 256 7.91 -6.25 7.16
CA GLN A 256 8.17 -7.70 7.19
C GLN A 256 9.65 -8.04 7.08
N LYS A 257 10.45 -7.17 6.45
CA LYS A 257 11.92 -7.35 6.37
C LYS A 257 12.60 -7.19 7.73
N LEU A 258 12.06 -6.33 8.60
CA LEU A 258 12.60 -6.12 9.95
C LEU A 258 12.14 -7.25 10.88
N GLY A 259 10.91 -7.73 10.70
CA GLY A 259 10.35 -8.85 11.46
C GLY A 259 10.48 -8.64 12.96
N SER A 260 10.86 -9.69 13.69
CA SER A 260 11.09 -9.64 15.14
C SER A 260 12.54 -9.28 15.51
N SER A 261 13.31 -8.68 14.60
CA SER A 261 14.69 -8.29 14.88
C SER A 261 14.75 -7.29 16.02
N SER A 262 15.72 -7.44 16.91
CA SER A 262 15.95 -6.44 17.97
C SER A 262 16.53 -5.15 17.36
N TRP A 263 16.49 -4.05 18.11
CA TRP A 263 17.19 -2.83 17.72
C TRP A 263 18.67 -3.06 17.47
N GLN A 264 19.32 -3.88 18.30
CA GLN A 264 20.74 -4.20 18.17
C GLN A 264 21.01 -4.98 16.88
N ASP A 265 20.16 -5.95 16.54
CA ASP A 265 20.33 -6.72 15.30
C ASP A 265 20.19 -5.82 14.07
N ILE A 266 19.13 -4.99 14.04
CA ILE A 266 18.92 -4.02 12.95
C ILE A 266 20.12 -3.06 12.87
N ALA A 267 20.56 -2.51 13.99
CA ALA A 267 21.67 -1.57 14.08
C ALA A 267 23.00 -2.16 13.62
N ASN A 268 23.31 -3.39 14.04
CA ASN A 268 24.54 -4.09 13.66
C ASN A 268 24.57 -4.38 12.15
N ASN A 269 23.41 -4.73 11.58
CA ASN A 269 23.29 -5.01 10.16
C ASN A 269 23.61 -3.79 9.29
N LEU A 270 23.36 -2.54 9.75
CA LEU A 270 23.55 -1.31 8.94
C LEU A 270 24.97 -1.12 8.38
N SER A 271 25.96 -1.87 8.87
CA SER A 271 27.33 -1.90 8.33
C SER A 271 27.53 -2.86 7.16
N ASN A 272 26.59 -3.76 6.91
CA ASN A 272 26.63 -4.78 5.88
C ASN A 272 25.79 -4.37 4.65
N LYS A 273 26.46 -3.86 3.61
CA LYS A 273 25.83 -3.43 2.35
C LYS A 273 25.02 -4.51 1.61
N ASP A 274 25.27 -5.79 1.88
CA ASP A 274 24.61 -6.92 1.20
C ASP A 274 23.42 -7.46 2.00
N ASP A 275 23.23 -6.97 3.24
CA ASP A 275 22.10 -7.36 4.08
C ASP A 275 20.78 -6.73 3.60
N PRO A 276 19.68 -7.51 3.45
CA PRO A 276 18.40 -6.99 2.96
C PRO A 276 17.76 -5.90 3.83
N ILE A 277 17.96 -5.93 5.14
CA ILE A 277 17.45 -4.88 6.06
C ILE A 277 18.22 -3.59 5.79
N THR A 278 19.55 -3.69 5.64
CA THR A 278 20.43 -2.56 5.33
C THR A 278 20.12 -1.94 3.99
N GLN A 279 19.91 -2.76 2.95
CA GLN A 279 19.51 -2.27 1.63
C GLN A 279 18.18 -1.51 1.70
N ALA A 280 17.20 -2.04 2.43
CA ALA A 280 15.90 -1.38 2.57
C ALA A 280 16.01 -0.04 3.30
N ILE A 281 16.69 -0.01 4.45
CA ILE A 281 16.82 1.20 5.29
C ILE A 281 17.68 2.25 4.59
N LEU A 282 18.88 1.89 4.12
CA LEU A 282 19.81 2.85 3.52
C LEU A 282 19.33 3.31 2.13
N GLY A 283 18.67 2.44 1.37
CA GLY A 283 18.04 2.80 0.10
C GLY A 283 16.96 3.87 0.29
N SER A 284 16.04 3.65 1.23
CA SER A 284 15.03 4.66 1.58
C SER A 284 15.67 5.94 2.14
N ALA A 285 16.68 5.82 3.00
CA ALA A 285 17.39 6.97 3.55
C ALA A 285 18.10 7.81 2.47
N ASN A 286 18.62 7.17 1.41
CA ASN A 286 19.24 7.85 0.29
C ASN A 286 18.22 8.64 -0.56
N TYR A 287 17.00 8.11 -0.75
CA TYR A 287 15.89 8.88 -1.35
C TYR A 287 15.52 10.11 -0.53
N LEU A 288 15.34 9.95 0.79
CA LEU A 288 15.07 11.07 1.68
C LEU A 288 16.22 12.09 1.68
N THR A 289 17.47 11.62 1.66
CA THR A 289 18.66 12.49 1.60
C THR A 289 18.69 13.32 0.32
N ALA A 290 18.40 12.71 -0.84
CA ALA A 290 18.33 13.43 -2.11
C ALA A 290 17.24 14.53 -2.09
N ALA A 291 16.07 14.24 -1.53
CA ALA A 291 15.01 15.25 -1.38
C ALA A 291 15.42 16.38 -0.42
N ILE A 292 16.08 16.06 0.69
CA ILE A 292 16.62 17.06 1.63
C ILE A 292 17.70 17.92 0.94
N CYS A 293 18.59 17.32 0.15
CA CYS A 293 19.62 18.06 -0.59
C CYS A 293 19.02 19.10 -1.53
N ILE A 294 18.01 18.72 -2.32
CA ILE A 294 17.30 19.66 -3.19
C ILE A 294 16.67 20.79 -2.36
N SER A 295 16.02 20.45 -1.25
CA SER A 295 15.34 21.42 -0.37
C SER A 295 16.29 22.35 0.39
N THR A 296 17.56 21.98 0.52
CA THR A 296 18.60 22.74 1.22
C THR A 296 19.59 23.42 0.27
N ASN A 297 19.28 23.48 -1.03
CA ASN A 297 20.16 23.99 -2.08
C ASN A 297 21.54 23.29 -2.09
N GLN A 298 21.52 21.96 -2.02
CA GLN A 298 22.68 21.07 -2.01
C GLN A 298 23.63 21.26 -0.82
N GLN A 299 23.11 21.56 0.38
CA GLN A 299 23.92 21.72 1.59
C GLN A 299 23.58 20.67 2.68
N PRO A 300 24.59 20.07 3.34
CA PRO A 300 26.02 20.26 3.13
C PRO A 300 26.52 19.57 1.87
N GLY A 301 27.46 20.21 1.17
CA GLY A 301 28.06 19.65 -0.05
C GLY A 301 28.73 18.27 0.17
N SER A 302 29.23 17.97 1.36
CA SER A 302 29.82 16.66 1.71
C SER A 302 28.83 15.49 1.60
N VAL A 303 27.52 15.77 1.75
CA VAL A 303 26.45 14.79 1.60
C VAL A 303 25.83 14.90 0.20
N CYS A 304 25.51 16.12 -0.22
CA CYS A 304 24.72 16.36 -1.43
C CYS A 304 25.49 16.25 -2.75
N ASN A 305 26.82 16.38 -2.72
CA ASN A 305 27.64 16.26 -3.94
C ASN A 305 28.19 14.86 -4.17
N THR A 306 27.74 13.86 -3.40
CA THR A 306 28.11 12.47 -3.69
C THR A 306 27.45 12.01 -5.00
N PRO A 307 28.14 11.23 -5.86
CA PRO A 307 27.57 10.79 -7.13
C PRO A 307 26.26 10.02 -6.98
N VAL A 308 26.14 9.22 -5.91
CA VAL A 308 24.95 8.40 -5.63
C VAL A 308 23.73 9.27 -5.33
N ILE A 309 23.89 10.29 -4.47
CA ILE A 309 22.79 11.20 -4.15
C ILE A 309 22.36 12.00 -5.37
N GLN A 310 23.31 12.56 -6.14
CA GLN A 310 23.01 13.27 -7.39
C GLN A 310 22.33 12.38 -8.45
N GLN A 311 22.66 11.09 -8.48
CA GLN A 311 21.99 10.14 -9.37
C GLN A 311 20.53 9.91 -8.92
N ILE A 312 20.29 9.81 -7.61
CA ILE A 312 18.95 9.62 -7.05
C ILE A 312 18.10 10.88 -7.23
N GLU A 313 18.65 12.07 -7.06
CA GLU A 313 17.95 13.35 -7.31
C GLU A 313 17.31 13.40 -8.69
N LYS A 314 17.99 12.89 -9.73
CA LYS A 314 17.49 12.82 -11.11
C LYS A 314 16.26 11.91 -11.25
N THR A 315 15.96 11.08 -10.26
CA THR A 315 14.80 10.18 -10.25
C THR A 315 13.60 10.75 -9.48
N LEU A 316 13.79 11.75 -8.62
CA LEU A 316 12.73 12.28 -7.75
C LEU A 316 11.60 13.03 -8.50
N GLY A 317 11.85 13.44 -9.75
CA GLY A 317 10.82 14.00 -10.65
C GLY A 317 10.15 12.96 -11.55
N LYS A 318 10.54 11.68 -11.48
CA LYS A 318 9.98 10.58 -12.28
C LYS A 318 9.19 9.66 -11.36
N THR A 319 7.98 10.06 -11.01
CA THR A 319 7.08 9.19 -10.27
C THR A 319 6.72 7.98 -11.11
N ALA A 320 6.74 6.77 -10.51
CA ALA A 320 6.03 5.64 -11.05
C ALA A 320 4.53 5.93 -10.94
N VAL A 321 3.96 6.57 -11.96
CA VAL A 321 2.52 6.43 -12.22
C VAL A 321 2.31 4.93 -12.40
N ALA A 322 1.52 4.32 -11.52
CA ALA A 322 1.11 2.93 -11.64
C ALA A 322 0.76 2.67 -13.11
N SER A 323 1.57 1.84 -13.76
CA SER A 323 1.39 1.48 -15.16
C SER A 323 0.21 0.53 -15.29
N THR A 324 -1.00 1.07 -15.15
CA THR A 324 -2.22 0.48 -15.72
C THR A 324 -2.40 1.05 -17.12
N ALA A 325 -1.53 0.62 -18.03
CA ALA A 325 -1.91 0.63 -19.43
C ALA A 325 -3.05 -0.39 -19.58
N PRO A 326 -4.23 -0.03 -20.08
CA PRO A 326 -5.20 -1.02 -20.49
C PRO A 326 -4.56 -1.85 -21.60
N GLN A 327 -4.52 -3.17 -21.43
CA GLN A 327 -4.19 -4.08 -22.52
C GLN A 327 -5.26 -3.96 -23.61
N THR A 328 -5.11 -3.01 -24.52
CA THR A 328 -5.75 -3.06 -25.82
C THR A 328 -5.03 -4.14 -26.61
N GLY A 329 -5.65 -5.33 -26.64
CA GLY A 329 -5.21 -6.43 -27.46
C GLY A 329 -5.01 -6.00 -28.92
N LEU A 330 -3.76 -6.07 -29.38
CA LEU A 330 -3.42 -5.98 -30.79
C LEU A 330 -3.92 -7.26 -31.47
N ILE A 331 -5.01 -7.13 -32.23
CA ILE A 331 -5.41 -8.13 -33.22
C ILE A 331 -4.35 -8.12 -34.34
N PRO A 332 -3.68 -9.23 -34.64
CA PRO A 332 -2.77 -9.28 -35.78
C PRO A 332 -3.60 -9.32 -37.08
N ARG A 333 -3.55 -8.24 -37.86
CA ARG A 333 -4.02 -8.25 -39.26
C ARG A 333 -2.94 -8.86 -40.14
N ASN A 334 -3.05 -10.16 -40.41
CA ASN A 334 -2.44 -10.79 -41.57
C ASN A 334 -3.25 -10.43 -42.83
N GLY A 335 -2.55 -10.18 -43.95
CA GLY A 335 -3.13 -10.31 -45.28
C GLY A 335 -2.85 -9.14 -46.21
N GLU A 336 -1.70 -9.18 -46.89
CA GLU A 336 -1.49 -8.54 -48.19
C GLU A 336 -2.59 -8.93 -49.18
N ALA A 337 -3.11 -7.96 -49.91
CA ALA A 337 -3.80 -8.20 -51.18
C ALA A 337 -3.36 -7.14 -52.19
N ILE A 338 -2.43 -7.58 -53.04
CA ILE A 338 -1.93 -6.93 -54.24
C ILE A 338 -3.11 -6.69 -55.19
N VAL A 339 -3.35 -5.44 -55.59
CA VAL A 339 -4.20 -5.11 -56.74
C VAL A 339 -3.33 -4.47 -57.81
N ARG A 340 -3.08 -5.24 -58.87
CA ARG A 340 -2.41 -4.81 -60.11
C ARG A 340 -3.20 -3.70 -60.78
N ARG A 341 -2.50 -2.63 -61.17
CA ARG A 341 -3.00 -1.59 -62.08
C ARG A 341 -2.82 -2.09 -63.51
N GLN A 342 -3.90 -2.12 -64.28
CA GLN A 342 -3.90 -2.35 -65.73
C GLN A 342 -3.30 -1.12 -66.43
N GLU A 343 -2.36 -1.37 -67.34
CA GLU A 343 -1.74 -0.39 -68.23
C GLU A 343 -2.69 -0.01 -69.38
N SER A 344 -2.57 1.24 -69.82
CA SER A 344 -3.04 1.73 -71.12
C SER A 344 -1.83 2.39 -71.78
N ILE A 345 -1.48 1.92 -72.98
CA ILE A 345 -0.98 2.63 -74.18
C ILE A 345 -0.17 1.61 -75.00
N GLY A 346 -0.62 1.34 -76.24
CA GLY A 346 0.09 0.58 -77.27
C GLY A 346 -0.79 -0.41 -77.99
#